data_AF-A0A2T2SHL1-F1
#
_entry.id   AF-A0A2T2SHL1-F1
#
_cell.length_a   1.000
_cell.length_b   1.000
_cell.length_c   1.000
_cell.angle_alpha   90.00
_cell.angle_beta   90.00
_cell.angle_gamma   90.00
#
_symmetry.space_group_name_H-M   'P 1'
#
loop_
_entity.id
_entity.type
_entity.pdbx_description
1 polymer ?
#
loop_
_entity_poly.entity_id
_entity_poly.type
_entity_poly.pdbx_seq_one_letter_code
_entity_poly.pdbx_strand_id
1 'polypeptide(L)'
;MVLLDKLTAYVLLLLPQSGAGGTINILVERFNEGGGWMWPVLICLIIGLAISFERIISLNLADINTQAFLQRVKQALDDGGIPAAEEVCANKRGPVASVFQAGLLRADEGVDAVEEAVVSYGSIEMSFLERGLVWLSLFISVAPMLGFLGTVIGMIRAFDAIESAGDISPRLVAGGIKVALLTTAFGLIVAVILQFFYNYAVSKIDRIVAEMEDASIELVDALVALERGESVTGEKAIPKSIGENQ
;
A
#
# COMPACT_ATOMS: atom_id res chain seq x y z
N MET A 1 -32.86 -8.77 -7.45
CA MET A 1 -32.92 -7.29 -7.43
C MET A 1 -33.70 -6.76 -6.22
N VAL A 2 -34.95 -7.18 -6.01
CA VAL A 2 -35.81 -6.70 -4.89
C VAL A 2 -35.27 -7.01 -3.48
N LEU A 3 -34.55 -8.13 -3.28
CA LEU A 3 -33.94 -8.45 -1.98
C LEU A 3 -32.73 -7.58 -1.64
N LEU A 4 -31.97 -7.15 -2.65
CA LEU A 4 -30.76 -6.36 -2.48
C LEU A 4 -31.12 -4.91 -2.09
N ASP A 5 -32.17 -4.35 -2.72
CA ASP A 5 -32.74 -3.03 -2.36
C ASP A 5 -33.31 -2.98 -0.94
N LYS A 6 -33.91 -4.08 -0.48
CA LYS A 6 -34.42 -4.17 0.90
C LYS A 6 -33.28 -4.26 1.92
N LEU A 7 -32.16 -4.87 1.55
CA LEU A 7 -30.97 -4.98 2.38
C LEU A 7 -30.24 -3.64 2.50
N THR A 8 -30.07 -2.91 1.39
CA THR A 8 -29.54 -1.54 1.42
C THR A 8 -30.46 -0.60 2.18
N ALA A 9 -31.78 -0.72 2.05
CA ALA A 9 -32.73 0.06 2.84
C ALA A 9 -32.65 -0.25 4.35
N TYR A 10 -32.50 -1.52 4.75
CA TYR A 10 -32.31 -1.89 6.16
C TYR A 10 -30.98 -1.39 6.73
N VAL A 11 -29.91 -1.44 5.92
CA VAL A 11 -28.59 -0.87 6.28
C VAL A 11 -28.67 0.66 6.41
N LEU A 12 -29.42 1.33 5.54
CA LEU A 12 -29.65 2.78 5.60
C LEU A 12 -30.52 3.19 6.80
N LEU A 13 -31.40 2.30 7.28
CA LEU A 13 -32.26 2.49 8.45
C LEU A 13 -31.53 2.21 9.77
N LEU A 14 -30.43 1.44 9.72
CA LEU A 14 -29.51 1.21 10.84
C LEU A 14 -28.49 2.34 11.00
N LEU A 15 -28.37 3.24 10.01
CA LEU A 15 -27.62 4.47 10.19
C LEU A 15 -28.39 5.41 11.13
N PRO A 16 -27.70 6.11 12.06
CA PRO A 16 -28.37 7.03 12.98
C PRO A 16 -29.08 8.13 12.19
N GLN A 17 -30.41 8.15 12.22
CA GLN A 17 -31.21 9.21 11.62
C GLN A 17 -31.56 10.25 12.70
N SER A 18 -31.13 11.48 12.42
CA SER A 18 -31.58 12.78 12.93
C SER A 18 -30.92 13.39 14.17
N GLY A 19 -30.52 14.66 13.98
CA GLY A 19 -30.06 15.62 14.97
C GLY A 19 -29.20 16.68 14.26
N ALA A 20 -29.59 17.95 14.31
CA ALA A 20 -28.99 19.06 13.55
C ALA A 20 -27.59 19.49 14.02
N GLY A 21 -26.64 18.54 14.01
CA GLY A 21 -25.21 18.74 14.16
C GLY A 21 -24.54 17.59 13.41
N GLY A 22 -23.74 17.90 12.39
CA GLY A 22 -23.23 16.90 11.44
C GLY A 22 -22.58 15.69 12.12
N THR A 23 -22.53 14.55 11.43
CA THR A 23 -21.89 13.29 11.88
C THR A 23 -20.53 13.48 12.54
N ILE A 24 -19.77 14.51 12.13
CA ILE A 24 -18.51 14.96 12.73
C ILE A 24 -18.69 15.36 14.20
N ASN A 25 -19.72 16.11 14.56
CA ASN A 25 -19.98 16.51 15.96
C ASN A 25 -20.25 15.31 16.85
N ILE A 26 -20.98 14.31 16.36
CA ILE A 26 -21.25 13.07 17.10
C ILE A 26 -19.95 12.30 17.33
N LEU A 27 -19.08 12.17 16.31
CA LEU A 27 -17.79 11.49 16.46
C LEU A 27 -16.86 12.21 17.43
N VAL A 28 -16.81 13.54 17.38
CA VAL A 28 -16.01 14.36 18.30
C VAL A 28 -16.53 14.24 19.73
N GLU A 29 -17.85 14.23 19.91
CA GLU A 29 -18.47 14.01 21.23
C GLU A 29 -18.10 12.63 21.78
N ARG A 30 -18.24 11.55 20.99
CA ARG A 30 -17.83 10.20 21.39
C ARG A 30 -16.32 10.10 21.65
N PHE A 31 -15.50 10.83 20.91
CA PHE A 31 -14.06 10.85 21.11
C PHE A 31 -13.71 11.48 22.47
N ASN A 32 -14.33 12.61 22.80
CA ASN A 32 -14.14 13.29 24.09
C ASN A 32 -14.63 12.42 25.26
N GLU A 33 -15.71 11.66 25.07
CA GLU A 33 -16.22 10.69 26.04
C GLU A 33 -15.25 9.52 26.30
N GLY A 34 -14.41 9.14 25.32
CA GLY A 34 -13.40 8.08 25.46
C GLY A 34 -12.16 8.47 26.28
N GLY A 35 -12.04 9.75 26.67
CA GLY A 35 -10.99 10.23 27.56
C GLY A 35 -9.57 10.22 26.96
N GLY A 36 -8.56 10.34 27.82
CA GLY A 36 -7.17 10.63 27.41
C GLY A 36 -6.51 9.56 26.52
N TRP A 37 -6.90 8.30 26.63
CA TRP A 37 -6.32 7.19 25.83
C TRP A 37 -6.73 7.20 24.37
N MET A 38 -7.69 8.03 24.01
CA MET A 38 -8.08 8.28 22.62
C MET A 38 -7.00 9.05 21.84
N TRP A 39 -6.20 9.89 22.51
CA TRP A 39 -5.16 10.70 21.87
C TRP A 39 -4.04 9.87 21.24
N PRO A 40 -3.45 8.87 21.94
CA PRO A 40 -2.49 7.95 21.30
C PRO A 40 -3.07 7.22 20.09
N VAL A 41 -4.32 6.76 20.15
CA VAL A 41 -5.00 6.09 19.02
C VAL A 41 -5.14 7.05 17.82
N LEU A 42 -5.49 8.31 18.08
CA LEU A 42 -5.57 9.34 17.05
C LEU A 42 -4.21 9.65 16.42
N ILE A 43 -3.14 9.69 17.21
CA ILE A 43 -1.77 9.89 16.71
C ILE A 43 -1.38 8.73 15.77
N CYS A 44 -1.71 7.49 16.14
CA CYS A 44 -1.48 6.33 15.27
C CYS A 44 -2.23 6.46 13.94
N LEU A 45 -3.48 6.97 13.95
CA LEU A 45 -4.23 7.21 12.72
C LEU A 45 -3.54 8.26 11.84
N ILE A 46 -3.15 9.41 12.42
CA ILE A 46 -2.54 10.51 11.66
C ILE A 46 -1.22 10.07 11.02
N ILE A 47 -0.33 9.45 11.81
CA ILE A 47 0.97 8.99 11.31
C ILE A 47 0.78 7.84 10.31
N GLY A 48 -0.09 6.88 10.60
CA GLY A 48 -0.38 5.77 9.69
C GLY A 48 -0.95 6.24 8.36
N LEU A 49 -1.84 7.24 8.36
CA LEU A 49 -2.37 7.84 7.12
C LEU A 49 -1.29 8.62 6.37
N ALA A 50 -0.45 9.38 7.07
CA ALA A 50 0.64 10.11 6.42
C ALA A 50 1.58 9.17 5.66
N ILE A 51 1.98 8.05 6.29
CA ILE A 51 2.79 7.01 5.65
C ILE A 51 2.01 6.36 4.51
N SER A 52 0.72 6.06 4.70
CA SER A 52 -0.13 5.46 3.66
C SER A 52 -0.17 6.31 2.39
N PHE A 53 -0.40 7.62 2.53
CA PHE A 53 -0.46 8.53 1.38
C PHE A 53 0.90 8.70 0.70
N GLU A 54 1.99 8.83 1.47
CA GLU A 54 3.35 8.87 0.93
C GLU A 54 3.64 7.62 0.08
N ARG A 55 3.31 6.42 0.59
CA ARG A 55 3.48 5.16 -0.15
C ARG A 55 2.66 5.10 -1.42
N ILE A 56 1.38 5.48 -1.37
CA ILE A 56 0.51 5.46 -2.56
C ILE A 56 1.06 6.38 -3.65
N ILE A 57 1.50 7.58 -3.29
CA ILE A 57 2.09 8.52 -4.25
C ILE A 57 3.40 7.96 -4.82
N SER A 58 4.29 7.45 -3.97
CA SER A 58 5.57 6.86 -4.40
C SER A 58 5.37 5.68 -5.35
N LEU A 59 4.43 4.77 -5.05
CA LEU A 59 4.14 3.61 -5.90
C LEU A 59 3.48 4.01 -7.22
N ASN A 60 2.61 5.03 -7.22
CA ASN A 60 2.05 5.55 -8.46
C ASN A 60 3.10 6.25 -9.35
N LEU A 61 4.12 6.86 -8.75
CA LEU A 61 5.23 7.47 -9.50
C LEU A 61 6.22 6.43 -10.05
N ALA A 62 6.36 5.28 -9.39
CA ALA A 62 7.19 4.16 -9.84
C ALA A 62 6.51 3.32 -10.93
N ASP A 63 5.18 3.38 -11.01
CA ASP A 63 4.35 2.68 -11.97
C ASP A 63 4.52 3.27 -13.37
N ILE A 64 5.29 2.60 -14.22
CA ILE A 64 5.54 3.00 -15.61
C ILE A 64 4.80 2.06 -16.57
N ASN A 65 4.63 2.48 -17.83
CA ASN A 65 4.15 1.57 -18.87
C ASN A 65 5.28 0.61 -19.27
N THR A 66 5.41 -0.48 -18.51
CA THR A 66 6.44 -1.51 -18.64
C THR A 66 6.51 -2.07 -20.05
N GLN A 67 5.36 -2.38 -20.65
CA GLN A 67 5.26 -2.94 -22.00
C GLN A 67 5.75 -1.96 -23.08
N ALA A 68 5.33 -0.69 -23.01
CA ALA A 68 5.80 0.33 -23.95
C ALA A 68 7.30 0.63 -23.77
N PHE A 69 7.81 0.55 -22.54
CA PHE A 69 9.23 0.71 -22.26
C PHE A 69 10.05 -0.46 -22.84
N LEU A 70 9.64 -1.69 -22.58
CA LEU A 70 10.28 -2.90 -23.10
C LEU A 70 10.36 -2.89 -24.63
N GLN A 71 9.29 -2.48 -25.32
CA GLN A 71 9.33 -2.37 -26.79
C GLN A 71 10.35 -1.36 -27.29
N ARG A 72 10.54 -0.23 -26.60
CA ARG A 72 11.57 0.76 -26.95
C ARG A 72 12.97 0.21 -26.73
N VAL A 73 13.18 -0.57 -25.66
CA VAL A 73 14.46 -1.23 -25.37
C VAL A 73 14.77 -2.27 -26.44
N LYS A 74 13.80 -3.12 -26.81
CA LYS A 74 13.94 -4.10 -27.90
C LYS A 74 14.28 -3.45 -29.25
N GLN A 75 13.62 -2.33 -29.58
CA GLN A 75 13.93 -1.56 -30.79
C GLN A 75 15.35 -0.99 -30.75
N ALA A 76 15.78 -0.43 -29.62
CA ALA A 76 17.13 0.08 -29.47
C ALA A 76 18.20 -1.02 -29.57
N LEU A 77 17.91 -2.24 -29.08
CA LEU A 77 18.77 -3.40 -29.25
C LEU A 77 18.94 -3.79 -30.72
N ASP A 78 17.87 -3.75 -31.52
CA ASP A 78 17.94 -4.03 -32.97
C ASP A 78 18.68 -2.93 -33.75
N ASP A 79 18.47 -1.65 -33.43
CA ASP A 79 19.01 -0.52 -34.19
C ASP A 79 20.49 -0.23 -33.88
N GLY A 80 20.90 -0.39 -32.61
CA GLY A 80 22.19 0.06 -32.12
C GLY A 80 22.85 -0.86 -31.09
N GLY A 81 22.29 -2.04 -30.85
CA GLY A 81 22.82 -3.02 -29.90
C GLY A 81 22.70 -2.58 -28.44
N ILE A 82 23.52 -3.20 -27.59
CA ILE A 82 23.53 -2.97 -26.14
C ILE A 82 23.73 -1.47 -25.77
N PRO A 83 24.65 -0.70 -26.39
CA PRO A 83 24.85 0.70 -26.01
C PRO A 83 23.62 1.58 -26.22
N ALA A 84 22.84 1.35 -27.29
CA ALA A 84 21.62 2.10 -27.55
C ALA A 84 20.52 1.76 -26.54
N ALA A 85 20.41 0.49 -26.14
CA ALA A 85 19.48 0.04 -25.12
C ALA A 85 19.80 0.61 -23.73
N GLU A 86 21.09 0.71 -23.39
CA GLU A 86 21.54 1.34 -22.14
C GLU A 86 21.13 2.81 -22.06
N GLU A 87 21.23 3.56 -23.15
CA GLU A 87 20.82 4.97 -23.20
C GLU A 87 19.31 5.13 -22.96
N VAL A 88 18.49 4.22 -23.52
CA VAL A 88 17.04 4.21 -23.28
C VAL A 88 16.73 3.93 -21.80
N CYS A 89 17.46 3.01 -21.18
CA CYS A 89 17.29 2.67 -19.76
C CYS A 89 17.75 3.82 -18.86
N ALA A 90 18.88 4.46 -19.15
CA ALA A 90 19.41 5.58 -18.37
C ALA A 90 18.47 6.81 -18.36
N ASN A 91 17.69 7.00 -19.43
CA ASN A 91 16.75 8.12 -19.57
C ASN A 91 15.37 7.87 -18.93
N LYS A 92 15.13 6.67 -18.37
CA LYS A 92 13.88 6.34 -17.69
C LYS A 92 14.09 6.00 -16.23
N ARG A 93 13.22 6.56 -15.39
CA ARG A 93 13.16 6.25 -13.96
C ARG A 93 12.11 5.17 -13.75
N GLY A 94 12.41 4.20 -12.92
CA GLY A 94 11.48 3.14 -12.54
C GLY A 94 12.23 1.83 -12.25
N PRO A 95 11.59 0.91 -11.52
CA PRO A 95 12.23 -0.33 -11.09
C PRO A 95 12.65 -1.20 -12.29
N VAL A 96 11.80 -1.29 -13.32
CA VAL A 96 12.11 -2.03 -14.56
C VAL A 96 13.34 -1.45 -15.27
N ALA A 97 13.46 -0.13 -15.35
CA ALA A 97 14.59 0.52 -16.00
C ALA A 97 15.91 0.29 -15.24
N SER A 98 15.88 0.34 -13.90
CA SER A 98 17.04 0.00 -13.06
C SER A 98 17.51 -1.44 -13.28
N VAL A 99 16.59 -2.41 -13.30
CA VAL A 99 16.91 -3.82 -13.49
C VAL A 99 17.46 -4.07 -14.91
N PHE A 100 16.87 -3.43 -15.92
CA PHE A 100 17.34 -3.57 -17.30
C PHE A 100 18.74 -3.01 -17.48
N GLN A 101 19.01 -1.85 -16.90
CA GLN A 101 20.34 -1.25 -16.92
C GLN A 101 21.38 -2.18 -16.28
N ALA A 102 21.05 -2.80 -15.15
CA ALA A 102 21.95 -3.74 -14.49
C ALA A 102 22.23 -4.99 -15.34
N GLY A 103 21.21 -5.52 -16.03
CA GLY A 103 21.38 -6.64 -16.96
C GLY A 103 22.23 -6.26 -18.17
N LEU A 104 21.93 -5.13 -18.81
CA LEU A 104 22.64 -4.67 -20.01
C LEU A 104 24.13 -4.39 -19.74
N LEU A 105 24.46 -3.83 -18.57
CA LEU A 105 25.85 -3.56 -18.16
C LEU A 105 26.71 -4.82 -18.01
N ARG A 106 26.10 -6.01 -17.94
CA ARG A 106 26.80 -7.30 -17.85
C ARG A 106 26.56 -8.19 -19.06
N ALA A 107 25.98 -7.64 -20.12
CA ALA A 107 25.68 -8.41 -21.32
C ALA A 107 26.94 -8.92 -22.05
N ASP A 108 28.10 -8.30 -21.83
CA ASP A 108 29.40 -8.74 -22.34
C ASP A 108 30.00 -9.94 -21.58
N GLU A 109 29.54 -10.19 -20.35
CA GLU A 109 29.95 -11.32 -19.51
C GLU A 109 29.17 -12.62 -19.83
N GLY A 110 28.15 -12.52 -20.68
CA GLY A 110 27.28 -13.62 -21.11
C GLY A 110 25.93 -13.67 -20.39
N VAL A 111 25.01 -14.44 -20.96
CA VAL A 111 23.59 -14.52 -20.52
C VAL A 111 23.43 -14.92 -19.04
N ASP A 112 24.26 -15.85 -18.56
CA ASP A 112 24.23 -16.28 -17.15
C ASP A 112 24.51 -15.09 -16.18
N ALA A 113 25.43 -14.20 -16.56
CA ALA A 113 25.77 -13.02 -15.76
C ALA A 113 24.65 -11.96 -15.80
N VAL A 114 23.93 -11.87 -16.92
CA VAL A 114 22.75 -11.01 -17.07
C VAL A 114 21.62 -11.49 -16.17
N GLU A 115 21.30 -12.79 -16.19
CA GLU A 115 20.28 -13.38 -15.33
C GLU A 115 20.59 -13.15 -13.85
N GLU A 116 21.85 -13.37 -13.43
CA GLU A 116 22.27 -13.11 -12.06
C GLU A 116 22.12 -11.62 -11.67
N ALA A 117 22.52 -10.70 -12.56
CA ALA A 117 22.34 -9.27 -12.33
C ALA A 117 20.87 -8.88 -12.20
N VAL A 118 20.03 -9.35 -13.11
CA VAL A 118 18.59 -9.09 -13.12
C VAL A 118 17.94 -9.56 -11.81
N VAL A 119 18.23 -10.78 -11.36
CA VAL A 119 17.66 -11.34 -10.12
C VAL A 119 18.13 -10.55 -8.90
N SER A 120 19.43 -10.20 -8.85
CA SER A 120 20.01 -9.45 -7.74
C SER A 120 19.43 -8.03 -7.63
N TYR A 121 19.38 -7.31 -8.75
CA TYR A 121 18.83 -5.95 -8.78
C TYR A 121 17.30 -5.94 -8.64
N GLY A 122 16.60 -6.95 -9.17
CA GLY A 122 15.16 -7.11 -8.94
C GLY A 122 14.82 -7.25 -7.45
N SER A 123 15.62 -8.03 -6.71
CA SER A 123 15.48 -8.15 -5.25
C SER A 123 15.72 -6.82 -4.52
N ILE A 124 16.69 -6.04 -4.99
CA ILE A 124 16.98 -4.70 -4.45
C ILE A 124 15.81 -3.74 -4.69
N GLU A 125 15.28 -3.68 -5.92
CA GLU A 125 14.15 -2.84 -6.29
C GLU A 125 12.87 -3.24 -5.53
N MET A 126 12.61 -4.54 -5.36
CA MET A 126 11.53 -5.04 -4.51
C MET A 126 11.65 -4.50 -3.08
N SER A 127 12.85 -4.52 -2.49
CA SER A 127 13.08 -3.96 -1.16
C SER A 127 12.80 -2.45 -1.08
N PHE A 128 13.10 -1.69 -2.14
CA PHE A 128 12.74 -0.28 -2.22
C PHE A 128 11.22 -0.07 -2.32
N LEU A 129 10.53 -0.92 -3.09
CA LEU A 129 9.07 -0.92 -3.22
C LEU A 129 8.34 -1.33 -1.93
N GLU A 130 8.97 -2.09 -1.04
CA GLU A 130 8.39 -2.47 0.27
C GLU A 130 8.68 -1.47 1.40
N ARG A 131 9.63 -0.55 1.19
CA ARG A 131 10.07 0.40 2.20
C ARG A 131 8.88 1.13 2.85
N GLY A 132 8.85 1.23 4.18
CA GLY A 132 7.77 1.95 4.87
C GLY A 132 6.50 1.13 5.14
N LEU A 133 6.27 0.00 4.45
CA LEU A 133 5.17 -0.91 4.79
C LEU A 133 5.28 -1.49 6.21
N VAL A 134 6.51 -1.73 6.68
CA VAL A 134 6.77 -2.18 8.05
C VAL A 134 6.24 -1.17 9.08
N TRP A 135 6.44 0.13 8.83
CA TRP A 135 5.91 1.17 9.70
C TRP A 135 4.38 1.25 9.65
N LEU A 136 3.79 1.09 8.48
CA LEU A 136 2.34 1.03 8.35
C LEU A 136 1.76 -0.17 9.11
N SER A 137 2.37 -1.35 8.97
CA SER A 137 2.02 -2.57 9.70
C SER A 137 2.12 -2.40 11.22
N LEU A 138 3.14 -1.66 11.70
CA LEU A 138 3.28 -1.32 13.11
C LEU A 138 2.05 -0.54 13.60
N PHE A 139 1.63 0.52 12.91
CA PHE A 139 0.47 1.33 13.35
C PHE A 139 -0.86 0.58 13.25
N ILE A 140 -1.01 -0.30 12.26
CA ILE A 140 -2.15 -1.23 12.17
C ILE A 140 -2.24 -2.11 13.42
N SER A 141 -1.10 -2.66 13.87
CA SER A 141 -1.06 -3.56 15.02
C SER A 141 -1.16 -2.80 16.36
N VAL A 142 -0.55 -1.61 16.45
CA VAL A 142 -0.51 -0.83 17.70
C VAL A 142 -1.83 -0.14 18.00
N ALA A 143 -2.60 0.31 17.01
CA ALA A 143 -3.86 1.01 17.27
C ALA A 143 -4.89 0.18 18.06
N PRO A 144 -5.15 -1.12 17.76
CA PRO A 144 -6.00 -1.98 18.57
C PRO A 144 -5.42 -2.25 19.96
N MET A 145 -4.11 -2.42 20.07
CA MET A 145 -3.44 -2.63 21.36
C MET A 145 -3.60 -1.43 22.29
N LEU A 146 -3.52 -0.21 21.76
CA LEU A 146 -3.81 1.02 22.50
C LEU A 146 -5.29 1.12 22.88
N GLY A 147 -6.20 0.72 21.99
CA GLY A 147 -7.64 0.64 22.29
C GLY A 147 -7.95 -0.33 23.43
N PHE A 148 -7.29 -1.49 23.44
CA PHE A 148 -7.35 -2.48 24.51
C PHE A 148 -6.71 -1.97 25.81
N LEU A 149 -5.60 -1.24 25.76
CA LEU A 149 -5.06 -0.60 26.96
C LEU A 149 -6.07 0.40 27.56
N GLY A 150 -6.80 1.13 26.70
CA GLY A 150 -7.89 2.00 27.12
C GLY A 150 -9.02 1.27 27.85
N THR A 151 -9.34 0.02 27.49
CA THR A 151 -10.36 -0.75 28.23
C THR A 151 -9.91 -1.13 29.61
N VAL A 152 -8.67 -1.61 29.74
CA VAL A 152 -8.09 -2.00 31.03
C VAL A 152 -8.16 -0.82 31.99
N ILE A 153 -7.80 0.38 31.52
CA ILE A 153 -7.79 1.58 32.35
C ILE A 153 -9.22 2.09 32.63
N GLY A 154 -10.13 2.01 31.65
CA GLY A 154 -11.54 2.32 31.87
C GLY A 154 -12.17 1.43 32.93
N MET A 155 -11.84 0.14 32.94
CA MET A 155 -12.30 -0.84 33.93
C MET A 155 -11.69 -0.61 35.30
N ILE A 156 -10.37 -0.31 35.39
CA ILE A 156 -9.73 0.06 36.67
C ILE A 156 -10.46 1.24 37.31
N ARG A 157 -10.70 2.31 36.55
CA ARG A 157 -11.45 3.49 37.02
C ARG A 157 -12.87 3.15 37.48
N ALA A 158 -13.52 2.20 36.81
CA ALA A 158 -14.87 1.76 37.17
C ALA A 158 -14.88 1.05 38.53
N PHE A 159 -13.86 0.23 38.82
CA PHE A 159 -13.71 -0.45 40.11
C PHE A 159 -13.26 0.51 41.23
N ASP A 160 -12.35 1.45 40.96
CA ASP A 160 -11.94 2.49 41.92
C ASP A 160 -13.17 3.33 42.36
N ALA A 161 -14.10 3.59 41.43
CA ALA A 161 -15.35 4.29 41.72
C ALA A 161 -16.30 3.48 42.64
N ILE A 162 -16.32 2.15 42.50
CA ILE A 162 -17.08 1.28 43.42
C ILE A 162 -16.44 1.28 44.81
N GLU A 163 -15.12 1.12 44.88
CA GLU A 163 -14.39 1.07 46.16
C GLU A 163 -14.57 2.36 46.95
N SER A 164 -14.44 3.52 46.28
CA SER A 164 -14.58 4.83 46.91
C SER A 164 -16.01 5.17 47.34
N ALA A 165 -17.02 4.72 46.59
CA ALA A 165 -18.43 4.96 46.93
C ALA A 165 -18.95 4.01 48.02
N GLY A 166 -18.32 2.85 48.22
CA GLY A 166 -18.79 1.81 49.15
C GLY A 166 -20.15 1.22 48.78
N ASP A 167 -20.63 1.49 47.56
CA ASP A 167 -21.91 1.03 47.03
C ASP A 167 -21.73 0.55 45.59
N ILE A 168 -22.47 -0.51 45.23
CA ILE A 168 -22.43 -1.10 43.90
C ILE A 168 -23.67 -0.60 43.14
N SER A 169 -23.61 0.65 42.68
CA SER A 169 -24.64 1.19 41.80
C SER A 169 -24.22 1.06 40.32
N PRO A 170 -25.10 0.58 39.42
CA PRO A 170 -24.81 0.49 37.99
C PRO A 170 -24.43 1.83 37.34
N ARG A 171 -24.86 2.95 37.92
CA ARG A 171 -24.50 4.30 37.44
C ARG A 171 -23.04 4.65 37.69
N LEU A 172 -22.44 4.15 38.78
CA LEU A 172 -21.02 4.40 39.12
C LEU A 172 -20.08 3.76 38.09
N VAL A 173 -20.35 2.53 37.69
CA VAL A 173 -19.52 1.78 36.73
C VAL A 173 -19.78 2.12 35.26
N ALA A 174 -20.97 2.64 34.93
CA ALA A 174 -21.36 2.91 33.54
C ALA A 174 -20.39 3.85 32.81
N GLY A 175 -19.81 4.84 33.52
CA GLY A 175 -18.84 5.77 32.93
C GLY A 175 -17.54 5.09 32.49
N GLY A 176 -16.95 4.25 33.35
CA GLY A 176 -15.71 3.54 33.03
C GLY A 176 -15.88 2.49 31.93
N ILE A 177 -17.02 1.78 31.94
CA ILE A 177 -17.38 0.83 30.88
C ILE A 177 -17.56 1.55 29.54
N LYS A 178 -18.22 2.71 29.54
CA LYS A 178 -18.40 3.51 28.32
C LYS A 178 -17.06 3.95 27.72
N VAL A 179 -16.15 4.46 28.55
CA VAL A 179 -14.78 4.80 28.12
C VAL A 179 -14.09 3.60 27.49
N ALA A 180 -14.15 2.44 28.17
CA ALA A 180 -13.52 1.21 27.70
C ALA A 180 -14.03 0.77 26.32
N LEU A 181 -15.34 0.74 26.13
CA LEU A 181 -15.95 0.34 24.86
C LEU A 181 -15.60 1.30 23.73
N LEU A 182 -15.61 2.60 23.99
CA LEU A 182 -15.27 3.62 23.00
C LEU A 182 -13.80 3.51 22.57
N THR A 183 -12.85 3.39 23.50
CA THR A 183 -11.42 3.30 23.14
C THR A 183 -11.11 2.09 22.27
N THR A 184 -11.77 0.95 22.52
CA THR A 184 -11.62 -0.25 21.68
C THR A 184 -12.21 -0.07 20.29
N ALA A 185 -13.44 0.45 20.23
CA ALA A 185 -14.11 0.66 18.95
C ALA A 185 -13.27 1.57 18.04
N PHE A 186 -12.74 2.67 18.56
CA PHE A 186 -11.88 3.56 17.80
C PHE A 186 -10.54 2.92 17.40
N GLY A 187 -9.89 2.17 18.30
CA GLY A 187 -8.65 1.45 17.98
C GLY A 187 -8.82 0.47 16.81
N LEU A 188 -9.94 -0.26 16.79
CA LEU A 188 -10.29 -1.18 15.70
C LEU A 188 -10.61 -0.44 14.40
N ILE A 189 -11.39 0.65 14.46
CA ILE A 189 -11.71 1.46 13.27
C ILE A 189 -10.44 1.99 12.62
N VAL A 190 -9.50 2.53 13.41
CA VAL A 190 -8.20 3.01 12.91
C VAL A 190 -7.44 1.88 12.22
N ALA A 191 -7.35 0.70 12.85
CA ALA A 191 -6.65 -0.43 12.27
C ALA A 191 -7.26 -0.89 10.94
N VAL A 192 -8.60 -0.96 10.86
CA VAL A 192 -9.30 -1.32 9.62
C VAL A 192 -9.01 -0.34 8.49
N ILE A 193 -9.02 0.96 8.78
CA ILE A 193 -8.71 2.00 7.79
C ILE A 193 -7.28 1.85 7.28
N LEU A 194 -6.30 1.72 8.18
CA LEU A 194 -4.90 1.56 7.80
C LEU A 194 -4.65 0.23 7.06
N GLN A 195 -5.32 -0.85 7.45
CA GLN A 195 -5.22 -2.16 6.79
C GLN A 195 -5.67 -2.10 5.33
N PHE A 196 -6.71 -1.31 5.02
CA PHE A 196 -7.15 -1.12 3.63
C PHE A 196 -6.04 -0.51 2.77
N PHE A 197 -5.40 0.55 3.25
CA PHE A 197 -4.30 1.19 2.52
C PHE A 197 -3.07 0.29 2.42
N TYR A 198 -2.75 -0.48 3.46
CA TYR A 198 -1.68 -1.46 3.43
C TYR A 198 -1.91 -2.51 2.34
N ASN A 199 -3.11 -3.11 2.29
CA ASN A 199 -3.43 -4.11 1.26
C ASN A 199 -3.39 -3.53 -0.15
N TYR A 200 -3.85 -2.28 -0.33
CA TYR A 200 -3.73 -1.59 -1.61
C TYR A 200 -2.26 -1.42 -2.03
N ALA A 201 -1.41 -0.97 -1.11
CA ALA A 201 0.02 -0.78 -1.39
C ALA A 201 0.70 -2.12 -1.73
N VAL A 202 0.45 -3.18 -0.96
CA VAL A 202 0.97 -4.53 -1.23
C VAL A 202 0.52 -5.02 -2.61
N SER A 203 -0.78 -4.96 -2.91
CA SER A 203 -1.30 -5.39 -4.22
C SER A 203 -0.68 -4.62 -5.38
N LYS A 204 -0.37 -3.32 -5.20
CA LYS A 204 0.30 -2.53 -6.22
C LYS A 204 1.78 -2.90 -6.38
N ILE A 205 2.47 -3.19 -5.29
CA ILE A 205 3.85 -3.67 -5.31
C ILE A 205 3.93 -5.01 -6.03
N ASP A 206 3.07 -5.97 -5.68
CA ASP A 206 3.03 -7.30 -6.31
C ASP A 206 2.86 -7.19 -7.83
N ARG A 207 1.98 -6.29 -8.29
CA ARG A 207 1.80 -6.04 -9.72
C ARG A 207 3.06 -5.47 -10.39
N ILE A 208 3.71 -4.48 -9.77
CA ILE A 208 4.94 -3.87 -10.30
C ILE A 208 6.07 -4.91 -10.36
N VAL A 209 6.20 -5.75 -9.33
CA VAL A 209 7.20 -6.81 -9.27
C VAL A 209 6.94 -7.86 -10.35
N ALA A 210 5.70 -8.31 -10.52
CA ALA A 210 5.35 -9.26 -11.58
C ALA A 210 5.65 -8.70 -12.98
N GLU A 211 5.27 -7.44 -13.25
CA GLU A 211 5.58 -6.78 -14.52
C GLU A 211 7.09 -6.65 -14.75
N MET A 212 7.87 -6.38 -13.68
CA MET A 212 9.32 -6.30 -13.73
C MET A 212 9.96 -7.67 -14.01
N GLU A 213 9.49 -8.74 -13.39
CA GLU A 213 9.95 -10.11 -13.62
C GLU A 213 9.67 -10.56 -15.07
N ASP A 214 8.42 -10.41 -15.53
CA ASP A 214 8.02 -10.73 -16.90
C ASP A 214 8.86 -9.98 -17.94
N ALA A 215 9.02 -8.66 -17.74
CA ALA A 215 9.80 -7.84 -18.65
C ALA A 215 11.29 -8.19 -18.64
N SER A 216 11.81 -8.66 -17.51
CA SER A 216 13.21 -9.08 -17.39
C SER A 216 13.49 -10.41 -18.10
N ILE A 217 12.55 -11.36 -18.07
CA ILE A 217 12.63 -12.59 -18.88
C ILE A 217 12.67 -12.22 -20.36
N GLU A 218 11.79 -11.31 -20.79
CA GLU A 218 11.75 -10.84 -22.17
C GLU A 218 13.04 -10.08 -22.60
N LEU A 219 13.76 -9.45 -21.66
CA LEU A 219 15.06 -8.84 -21.92
C LEU A 219 16.15 -9.89 -22.10
N VAL A 220 16.17 -10.93 -21.28
CA VAL A 220 17.13 -12.04 -21.41
C VAL A 220 16.94 -12.74 -22.75
N ASP A 221 15.69 -13.05 -23.12
CA ASP A 221 15.36 -13.63 -24.44
C ASP A 221 15.82 -12.73 -25.59
N ALA A 222 15.65 -11.42 -25.44
CA ALA A 222 16.10 -10.43 -26.41
C ALA A 222 17.63 -10.42 -26.59
N LEU A 223 18.39 -10.53 -25.50
CA LEU A 223 19.86 -10.60 -25.56
C LEU A 223 20.35 -11.92 -26.18
N VAL A 224 19.69 -13.04 -25.87
CA VAL A 224 19.98 -14.34 -26.50
C VAL A 224 19.72 -14.29 -28.01
N ALA A 225 18.62 -13.67 -28.46
CA ALA A 225 18.34 -13.48 -29.88
C ALA A 225 19.42 -12.62 -30.57
N LEU A 226 19.86 -11.55 -29.89
CA LEU A 226 20.92 -10.67 -30.39
C LEU A 226 22.26 -11.41 -30.53
N GLU A 227 22.66 -12.25 -29.56
CA GLU A 227 23.85 -13.10 -29.65
C GLU A 227 23.82 -14.08 -30.83
N ARG A 228 22.62 -14.54 -31.20
CA ARG A 228 22.38 -15.40 -32.37
C ARG A 228 22.31 -14.65 -33.70
N GLY A 229 22.35 -13.31 -33.68
CA GLY A 229 22.18 -12.46 -34.85
C GLY A 229 20.74 -12.44 -35.40
N GLU A 230 19.76 -12.81 -34.57
CA GLU A 230 18.34 -12.74 -34.88
C GLU A 230 17.76 -11.38 -34.49
N SER A 231 16.69 -10.95 -35.17
CA SER A 231 16.00 -9.70 -34.80
C SER A 231 15.27 -9.89 -33.47
N VAL A 232 15.54 -8.99 -32.54
CA VAL A 232 14.99 -8.93 -31.19
C VAL A 232 13.50 -8.55 -31.21
N THR A 233 13.07 -7.74 -32.17
CA THR A 233 11.68 -7.29 -32.31
C THR A 233 10.75 -8.29 -33.04
N GLY A 234 11.27 -9.43 -33.52
CA GLY A 234 10.58 -10.55 -34.17
C GLY A 234 9.06 -10.42 -34.44
N GLU A 235 8.70 -10.05 -35.67
CA GLU A 235 7.37 -10.10 -36.33
C GLU A 235 6.10 -9.62 -35.59
N LYS A 236 6.21 -8.95 -34.44
CA LYS A 236 5.10 -8.17 -33.83
C LYS A 236 5.36 -6.67 -33.94
N ALA A 237 5.58 -6.23 -35.17
CA ALA A 237 5.62 -4.82 -35.49
C ALA A 237 4.23 -4.17 -35.31
N ILE A 238 4.11 -3.37 -34.25
CA ILE A 238 3.32 -2.13 -34.16
C ILE A 238 1.78 -2.29 -34.20
N PRO A 239 1.05 -2.21 -33.06
CA PRO A 239 -0.25 -1.56 -33.06
C PRO A 239 0.01 -0.06 -33.32
N LYS A 240 -0.27 0.40 -34.54
CA LYS A 240 -0.31 1.85 -34.80
C LYS A 240 -1.36 2.47 -33.87
N SER A 241 -0.97 3.60 -33.26
CA SER A 241 -1.76 4.52 -32.43
C SER A 241 -1.85 4.19 -30.94
N ILE A 242 -0.93 4.78 -30.16
CA ILE A 242 -1.24 5.77 -29.11
C ILE A 242 -0.01 6.72 -29.12
N GLY A 243 -0.02 7.83 -29.85
CA GLY A 243 -0.76 9.01 -29.43
C GLY A 243 0.04 9.72 -28.34
N GLU A 244 1.03 10.50 -28.75
CA GLU A 244 1.63 11.54 -27.90
C GLU A 244 0.51 12.41 -27.32
N ASN A 245 0.51 12.61 -26.02
CA ASN A 245 -0.08 13.76 -25.33
C ASN A 245 0.83 13.95 -24.10
N GLN A 246 1.64 15.01 -24.04
CA GLN A 246 1.26 16.34 -23.54
C GLN A 246 0.47 16.27 -22.24
#